data_AF-A0AAV7ITC5-F1
#
_entry.id   AF-A0AAV7ITC5-F1
#
_cell.length_a   1.000
_cell.length_b   1.000
_cell.length_c   1.000
_cell.angle_alpha   90.00
_cell.angle_beta   90.00
_cell.angle_gamma   90.00
#
_symmetry.space_group_name_H-M   'P 1'
#
loop_
_entity.id
_entity.type
_entity.pdbx_description
1 polymer ?
#
loop_
_entity_poly.entity_id
_entity_poly.type
_entity_poly.pdbx_seq_one_letter_code
_entity_poly.pdbx_strand_id
1 'polypeptide(L)'
;MSKVIIFMFFGLLAVTIISARSTDNAKSTCGHHGDSCVSVSSCCSGLICHRFANRCSVVITPEELIEAKKNLKKTDSKFKDW
;
A
#
# COMPACT_ATOMS: atom_id res chain seq x y z
N MET A 1 5.65 -10.67 44.35
CA MET A 1 6.61 -9.82 43.63
C MET A 1 6.62 -10.10 42.11
N SER A 2 6.95 -11.32 41.65
CA SER A 2 7.04 -11.64 40.20
C SER A 2 5.76 -11.36 39.38
N LYS A 3 4.57 -11.67 39.93
CA LYS A 3 3.28 -11.45 39.23
C LYS A 3 3.00 -9.98 38.87
N VAL A 4 3.37 -9.04 39.76
CA VAL A 4 3.16 -7.60 39.53
C VAL A 4 4.06 -7.09 38.41
N ILE A 5 5.29 -7.59 38.34
CA ILE A 5 6.26 -7.26 37.30
C ILE A 5 5.76 -7.75 35.93
N ILE A 6 5.18 -8.95 35.87
CA ILE A 6 4.58 -9.49 34.63
C ILE A 6 3.43 -8.60 34.16
N PHE A 7 2.49 -8.22 35.03
CA PHE A 7 1.39 -7.33 34.65
C PHE A 7 1.85 -5.94 34.19
N MET A 8 2.93 -5.40 34.78
CA MET A 8 3.54 -4.14 34.36
C MET A 8 4.09 -4.22 32.92
N PHE A 9 4.81 -5.29 32.58
CA PHE A 9 5.33 -5.49 31.22
C PHE A 9 4.22 -5.69 30.19
N PHE A 10 3.18 -6.46 30.52
CA PHE A 10 2.01 -6.62 29.63
C PHE A 10 1.27 -5.29 29.42
N GLY A 11 1.15 -4.45 30.46
CA GLY A 11 0.55 -3.11 30.34
C GLY A 11 1.36 -2.19 29.44
N LEU A 12 2.68 -2.16 29.60
CA LEU A 12 3.58 -1.37 28.74
C LEU A 12 3.53 -1.83 27.28
N LEU A 13 3.49 -3.14 27.04
CA LEU A 13 3.45 -3.71 25.70
C LEU A 13 2.11 -3.46 24.99
N ALA A 14 1.00 -3.40 25.72
CA ALA A 14 -0.29 -3.01 25.16
C ALA A 14 -0.31 -1.54 24.70
N VAL A 15 0.30 -0.63 25.46
CA VAL A 15 0.36 0.81 25.13
C VAL A 15 1.20 1.07 23.88
N THR A 16 2.30 0.34 23.68
CA THR A 16 3.15 0.50 22.50
C THR A 16 2.46 0.02 21.22
N ILE A 17 1.73 -1.10 21.26
CA ILE A 17 0.97 -1.60 20.10
C ILE A 17 -0.15 -0.61 19.69
N ILE A 18 -0.80 0.02 20.66
CA ILE A 18 -1.91 0.96 20.40
C ILE A 18 -1.46 2.24 19.69
N SER A 19 -0.20 2.66 19.87
CA SER A 19 0.29 3.97 19.39
C SER A 19 0.87 3.93 17.97
N ALA A 20 1.16 2.74 17.42
CA ALA A 20 1.72 2.57 16.08
C ALA A 20 0.74 2.88 14.93
N ARG A 21 -0.56 2.97 15.20
CA ARG A 21 -1.62 3.20 14.19
C ARG A 21 -1.97 4.67 13.94
N SER A 22 -1.32 5.61 14.62
CA SER A 22 -1.72 7.03 14.61
C SER A 22 -0.72 7.96 13.93
N THR A 23 0.45 7.48 13.52
CA THR A 23 1.48 8.30 12.83
C THR A 23 1.31 8.37 11.31
N ASP A 24 0.38 7.60 10.74
CA ASP A 24 0.14 7.57 9.29
C ASP A 24 -0.85 8.64 8.81
N ASN A 25 -1.24 9.56 9.69
CA ASN A 25 -2.04 10.74 9.32
C ASN A 25 -1.14 11.95 9.03
N ALA A 26 0.00 11.74 8.36
CA ALA A 26 0.51 12.80 7.50
C ALA A 26 -0.53 12.95 6.38
N LYS A 27 -1.48 13.87 6.61
CA LYS A 27 -2.62 14.20 5.74
C LYS A 27 -2.10 14.72 4.40
N SER A 28 -1.52 13.83 3.60
CA SER A 28 -1.29 14.03 2.18
C SER A 28 -2.64 14.39 1.59
N THR A 29 -2.70 15.53 0.91
CA THR A 29 -3.95 16.06 0.35
C THR A 29 -4.46 15.19 -0.82
N CYS A 30 -3.67 14.21 -1.24
CA CYS A 30 -3.90 13.33 -2.37
C CYS A 30 -3.66 11.86 -1.98
N GLY A 31 -4.31 10.93 -2.68
CA GLY A 31 -4.19 9.50 -2.49
C GLY A 31 -2.93 8.90 -3.14
N HIS A 32 -2.32 7.95 -2.44
CA HIS A 32 -1.21 7.13 -2.87
C HIS A 32 -1.68 5.96 -3.73
N HIS A 33 -0.73 5.22 -4.30
CA HIS A 33 -1.03 4.03 -5.07
C HIS A 33 -1.85 3.02 -4.25
N GLY A 34 -3.00 2.59 -4.77
CA GLY A 34 -3.93 1.70 -4.08
C GLY A 34 -4.97 2.39 -3.19
N ASP A 35 -4.89 3.70 -2.99
CA ASP A 35 -5.93 4.45 -2.28
C ASP A 35 -7.19 4.57 -3.13
N SER A 36 -8.34 4.56 -2.46
CA SER A 36 -9.64 4.74 -3.11
C SER A 36 -9.75 6.13 -3.75
N CYS A 37 -10.27 6.20 -4.97
CA CYS A 37 -10.43 7.45 -5.70
C CYS A 37 -11.76 7.48 -6.47
N VAL A 38 -12.29 8.69 -6.65
CA VAL A 38 -13.47 8.96 -7.50
C VAL A 38 -13.07 9.74 -8.75
N SER A 39 -11.98 10.50 -8.67
CA SER A 39 -11.48 11.37 -9.74
C SER A 39 -9.96 11.35 -9.77
N VAL A 40 -9.36 11.71 -10.92
CA VAL A 40 -7.90 11.79 -11.07
C VAL A 40 -7.28 12.80 -10.11
N SER A 41 -7.97 13.91 -9.82
CA SER A 41 -7.54 14.91 -8.84
C SER A 41 -7.47 14.40 -7.40
N SER A 42 -8.09 13.25 -7.11
CA SER A 42 -7.98 12.59 -5.80
C SER A 42 -6.64 11.85 -5.63
N CYS A 43 -5.89 11.62 -6.70
CA CYS A 43 -4.61 10.91 -6.68
C CYS A 43 -3.44 11.89 -6.71
N CYS A 44 -2.31 11.49 -6.13
CA CYS A 44 -1.09 12.29 -6.19
C CYS A 44 -0.52 12.36 -7.62
N SER A 45 0.33 13.36 -7.88
CA SER A 45 0.96 13.57 -9.19
C SER A 45 1.63 12.29 -9.72
N GLY A 46 1.40 11.99 -11.01
CA GLY A 46 1.89 10.75 -11.65
C GLY A 46 0.98 9.53 -11.49
N LEU A 47 -0.13 9.66 -10.75
CA LEU A 47 -1.15 8.62 -10.61
C LEU A 47 -2.45 9.05 -11.29
N ILE A 48 -3.18 8.07 -11.79
CA ILE A 48 -4.55 8.25 -12.29
C ILE A 48 -5.53 7.45 -11.46
N CYS A 49 -6.79 7.91 -11.42
CA CYS A 49 -7.85 7.09 -10.86
C CYS A 49 -8.32 6.05 -11.88
N HIS A 50 -8.09 4.77 -11.59
CA HIS A 50 -8.52 3.68 -12.46
C HIS A 50 -10.04 3.50 -12.37
N ARG A 51 -10.75 3.83 -13.45
CA ARG A 51 -12.23 3.93 -13.49
C ARG A 51 -12.98 2.69 -13.00
N PHE A 52 -12.44 1.49 -13.24
CA PHE A 52 -13.11 0.24 -12.86
C PHE A 52 -12.70 -0.26 -11.48
N ALA A 53 -11.51 0.12 -11.02
CA ALA A 53 -11.00 -0.30 -9.72
C ALA A 53 -11.36 0.71 -8.63
N ASN A 54 -11.62 1.97 -9.01
CA ASN A 54 -11.77 3.11 -8.11
C ASN A 54 -10.55 3.26 -7.20
N ARG A 55 -9.35 3.08 -7.78
CA ARG A 55 -8.06 3.09 -7.07
C ARG A 55 -7.03 3.91 -7.84
N CYS A 56 -6.14 4.60 -7.13
CA CYS A 56 -5.04 5.33 -7.74
C CYS A 56 -3.97 4.36 -8.27
N SER A 57 -3.65 4.45 -9.55
CA SER A 57 -2.72 3.57 -10.26
C SER A 57 -1.72 4.36 -11.10
N VAL A 58 -0.53 3.80 -11.31
CA VAL A 58 0.49 4.36 -12.20
C VAL A 58 0.08 4.10 -13.65
N VAL A 59 0.26 5.09 -14.52
CA VAL A 59 0.14 4.90 -15.98
C VAL A 59 1.50 4.44 -16.49
N ILE A 60 1.57 3.22 -17.02
CA ILE A 60 2.78 2.68 -17.63
C ILE A 60 2.67 2.90 -19.14
N THR A 61 3.63 3.62 -19.71
CA THR A 61 3.73 3.81 -21.16
C THR A 61 4.19 2.52 -21.86
N PRO A 62 3.89 2.31 -23.16
CA PRO A 62 4.30 1.10 -23.84
C PRO A 62 5.83 0.90 -23.84
N GLU A 63 6.61 1.98 -23.89
CA GLU A 63 8.07 1.96 -23.82
C GLU A 63 8.56 1.49 -22.45
N GLU A 64 8.00 2.04 -21.37
CA GLU A 64 8.30 1.62 -20.00
C GLU A 64 7.87 0.18 -19.73
N LEU A 65 6.76 -0.26 -20.33
CA LEU A 65 6.29 -1.63 -20.23
C LEU A 65 7.30 -2.60 -20.87
N ILE A 66 7.85 -2.25 -22.03
CA ILE A 66 8.85 -3.08 -22.73
C ILE A 66 10.13 -3.15 -21.90
N GLU A 67 10.58 -2.03 -21.32
CA GLU A 67 11.77 -1.99 -20.47
C GLU A 67 11.57 -2.80 -19.17
N ALA A 68 10.44 -2.63 -18.51
CA ALA A 68 10.09 -3.41 -17.33
C ALA A 68 10.05 -4.91 -17.64
N LYS A 69 9.50 -5.30 -18.81
CA LYS A 69 9.43 -6.68 -19.26
C LYS A 69 10.79 -7.32 -19.55
N LYS A 70 11.82 -6.56 -19.94
CA LYS A 70 13.17 -7.12 -20.18
C LYS A 70 13.77 -7.76 -18.94
N ASN A 71 13.45 -7.22 -17.76
CA ASN A 71 13.96 -7.70 -16.48
C ASN A 71 13.05 -8.75 -15.81
N LEU A 72 11.87 -9.03 -16.38
CA LEU A 72 11.02 -10.11 -15.90
C LEU A 72 11.60 -11.45 -16.37
N LYS A 73 11.98 -12.32 -15.43
CA LYS A 73 12.17 -13.73 -15.74
C LYS A 73 10.84 -14.27 -16.27
N LYS A 74 10.86 -14.93 -17.44
CA LYS A 74 9.72 -15.72 -17.95
C LYS A 74 9.32 -16.76 -16.90
N THR A 75 8.36 -16.42 -16.04
CA THR A 75 7.64 -17.39 -15.21
C THR A 75 6.39 -17.81 -15.99
N ASP A 76 6.62 -18.51 -17.08
CA ASP A 76 5.58 -19.09 -17.93
C ASP A 76 5.08 -20.37 -17.26
N SER A 77 4.20 -20.29 -16.25
CA SER A 77 3.54 -21.51 -15.75
C SER A 77 2.27 -21.35 -14.92
N LYS A 78 1.84 -20.15 -14.51
CA LYS A 78 0.71 -20.02 -13.57
C LYS A 78 -0.65 -19.60 -14.16
N PHE A 79 -0.76 -19.42 -15.48
CA PHE A 79 -2.00 -18.95 -16.13
C PHE A 79 -2.32 -19.70 -17.43
N LYS A 80 -2.03 -21.01 -17.50
CA LYS A 80 -2.33 -21.87 -18.66
C LYS A 80 -3.35 -22.97 -18.31
N ASP A 81 -4.33 -22.68 -17.47
CA ASP A 81 -5.39 -23.64 -17.15
C ASP A 81 -6.76 -22.95 -17.11
N TRP A 82 -7.14 -22.29 -18.20
CA TRP A 82 -8.53 -21.93 -18.52
C TRP A 82 -8.75 -22.09 -20.03
#